data_AF-A0A1V0PW43-F1
#
_entry.id   AF-A0A1V0PW43-F1
#
_cell.length_a   1.000
_cell.length_b   1.000
_cell.length_c   1.000
_cell.angle_alpha   90.00
_cell.angle_beta   90.00
_cell.angle_gamma   90.00
#
_symmetry.space_group_name_H-M   'P 1'
#
loop_
_entity.id
_entity.type
_entity.pdbx_description
1 polymer ?
#
loop_
_entity_poly.entity_id
_entity_poly.type
_entity_poly.pdbx_seq_one_letter_code
_entity_poly.pdbx_strand_id
1 'polypeptide(L)'
;MKSAALSIALTAAAAVSASAASVTVVADVNTAGKAVNDALYLNVLDSATSVLFSRNEEQQSDTRALFNAQAGVSAVEDASTLTDALLAGVDLLVITRFYNNAIDYTAAEIASVANFVSDGGDVLVILEATAGSSLYSAYNSLLTGIGSAIQYTTGRTVMPFTDASLEDTDISDSSMSFAVDAYAHLSGGDAVAMDDTGAVFVAYEDIEDGPVVPLPGALPLMAAGGLALVGLKRRRTKR
;
A
#
# COMPACT_ATOMS: atom_id res chain seq x y z
N MET A 1 -17.42 -33.41 47.83
CA MET A 1 -16.21 -32.63 47.51
C MET A 1 -16.15 -32.50 46.00
N LYS A 2 -16.17 -31.26 45.50
CA LYS A 2 -16.22 -30.91 44.07
C LYS A 2 -14.78 -30.90 43.53
N SER A 3 -14.51 -31.62 42.45
CA SER A 3 -13.29 -31.41 41.65
C SER A 3 -13.69 -30.75 40.34
N ALA A 4 -13.41 -29.46 40.23
CA ALA A 4 -13.50 -28.71 38.99
C ALA A 4 -12.24 -29.00 38.17
N ALA A 5 -12.41 -29.57 36.97
CA ALA A 5 -11.33 -29.71 36.02
C ALA A 5 -11.18 -28.39 35.25
N LEU A 6 -10.06 -27.71 35.45
CA LEU A 6 -9.65 -26.53 34.69
C LEU A 6 -9.12 -27.00 33.34
N SER A 7 -9.87 -26.76 32.26
CA SER A 7 -9.38 -26.95 30.90
C SER A 7 -8.70 -25.66 30.43
N ILE A 8 -7.41 -25.75 30.14
CA ILE A 8 -6.66 -24.67 29.49
C ILE A 8 -6.83 -24.90 27.99
N ALA A 9 -7.63 -24.06 27.33
CA ALA A 9 -7.74 -24.03 25.88
C ALA A 9 -6.52 -23.29 25.31
N LEU A 10 -5.74 -23.97 24.48
CA LEU A 10 -4.64 -23.39 23.72
C LEU A 10 -5.21 -22.83 22.41
N THR A 11 -5.40 -21.52 22.32
CA THR A 11 -5.77 -20.84 21.08
C THR A 11 -4.53 -20.72 20.21
N ALA A 12 -4.47 -21.48 19.11
CA ALA A 12 -3.53 -21.22 18.03
C ALA A 12 -3.98 -19.95 17.30
N ALA A 13 -3.18 -18.89 17.36
CA ALA A 13 -3.37 -17.73 16.49
C ALA A 13 -3.01 -18.16 15.07
N ALA A 14 -3.96 -18.03 14.14
CA ALA A 14 -3.67 -18.22 12.72
C ALA A 14 -2.73 -17.09 12.25
N ALA A 15 -1.76 -17.43 11.41
CA ALA A 15 -1.01 -16.42 10.68
C ALA A 15 -2.01 -15.64 9.82
N VAL A 16 -2.08 -14.33 10.02
CA VAL A 16 -2.77 -13.43 9.10
C VAL A 16 -1.83 -13.30 7.90
N SER A 17 -2.25 -13.74 6.72
CA SER A 17 -1.57 -13.36 5.49
C SER A 17 -1.72 -11.84 5.37
N ALA A 18 -0.60 -11.11 5.37
CA ALA A 18 -0.62 -9.73 4.93
C ALA A 18 -1.08 -9.71 3.46
N SER A 19 -1.99 -8.79 3.13
CA SER A 19 -2.23 -8.47 1.72
C SER A 19 -0.96 -7.83 1.17
N ALA A 20 -0.60 -8.11 -0.07
CA ALA A 20 0.45 -7.33 -0.72
C ALA A 20 -0.01 -5.86 -0.74
N ALA A 21 0.87 -4.93 -0.37
CA ALA A 21 0.61 -3.52 -0.53
C ALA A 21 0.84 -3.13 -1.98
N SER A 22 0.08 -2.18 -2.50
CA SER A 22 0.29 -1.62 -3.83
C SER A 22 0.80 -0.18 -3.79
N VAL A 23 1.58 0.20 -4.79
CA VAL A 23 1.97 1.59 -5.05
C VAL A 23 1.54 1.98 -6.45
N THR A 24 0.65 2.97 -6.54
CA THR A 24 0.25 3.58 -7.82
C THR A 24 0.81 4.99 -7.90
N VAL A 25 1.44 5.34 -9.02
CA VAL A 25 1.95 6.69 -9.28
C VAL A 25 1.27 7.29 -10.49
N VAL A 26 0.61 8.44 -10.31
CA VAL A 26 0.03 9.28 -11.36
C VAL A 26 0.89 10.53 -11.51
N ALA A 27 1.50 10.70 -12.68
CA ALA A 27 2.50 11.73 -12.94
C ALA A 27 1.92 13.08 -13.43
N ASP A 28 0.65 13.36 -13.12
CA ASP A 28 -0.05 14.60 -13.42
C ASP A 28 -1.01 14.94 -12.27
N VAL A 29 -0.87 16.14 -11.71
CA VAL A 29 -1.68 16.62 -10.59
C VAL A 29 -3.04 17.19 -11.03
N ASN A 30 -3.26 17.40 -12.33
CA ASN A 30 -4.48 17.97 -12.90
C ASN A 30 -5.48 16.90 -13.37
N THR A 31 -5.31 15.66 -12.91
CA THR A 31 -6.12 14.49 -13.26
C THR A 31 -7.44 14.40 -12.48
N ALA A 32 -7.54 15.10 -11.35
CA ALA A 32 -8.75 15.20 -10.53
C ALA A 32 -9.90 15.88 -11.28
N GLY A 33 -11.14 15.40 -11.07
CA GLY A 33 -12.35 15.98 -11.65
C GLY A 33 -12.62 15.63 -13.12
N LYS A 34 -11.72 14.87 -13.77
CA LYS A 34 -11.94 14.33 -15.12
C LYS A 34 -12.70 13.01 -15.00
N ALA A 35 -13.99 13.01 -15.35
CA ALA A 35 -14.86 11.83 -15.25
C ALA A 35 -14.32 10.57 -15.96
N VAL A 36 -13.48 10.73 -17.00
CA VAL A 36 -12.84 9.61 -17.69
C VAL A 36 -11.83 8.88 -16.78
N ASN A 37 -11.25 9.56 -15.80
CA ASN A 37 -10.26 9.01 -14.86
C ASN A 37 -10.91 8.31 -13.66
N ASP A 38 -12.21 8.54 -13.41
CA ASP A 38 -12.90 8.05 -12.21
C ASP A 38 -12.75 6.54 -12.04
N ALA A 39 -12.85 5.78 -13.13
CA ALA A 39 -12.73 4.32 -13.08
C ALA A 39 -11.36 3.86 -12.57
N LEU A 40 -10.27 4.51 -13.00
CA LEU A 40 -8.93 4.16 -12.51
C LEU A 40 -8.78 4.50 -11.02
N TYR A 41 -9.24 5.69 -10.60
CA TYR A 41 -9.20 6.06 -9.18
C TYR A 41 -10.03 5.13 -8.30
N LEU A 42 -11.19 4.67 -8.79
CA LEU A 42 -12.02 3.70 -8.07
C LEU A 42 -11.39 2.31 -8.02
N ASN A 43 -10.63 1.91 -9.03
CA ASN A 43 -9.85 0.67 -8.96
C ASN A 43 -8.67 0.78 -8.00
N VAL A 44 -8.00 1.93 -7.93
CA VAL A 44 -6.96 2.19 -6.90
C VAL A 44 -7.57 2.23 -5.50
N LEU A 45 -8.80 2.73 -5.36
CA LEU A 45 -9.53 2.66 -4.10
C LEU A 45 -9.88 1.22 -3.71
N ASP A 46 -10.18 0.36 -4.70
CA ASP A 46 -10.58 -1.04 -4.54
C ASP A 46 -11.53 -1.25 -3.33
N SER A 47 -11.03 -1.89 -2.28
CA SER A 47 -11.75 -2.26 -1.07
C SER A 47 -11.45 -1.35 0.12
N ALA A 48 -10.62 -0.31 -0.08
CA ALA A 48 -10.27 0.65 0.94
C ALA A 48 -11.50 1.43 1.43
N THR A 49 -11.66 1.48 2.74
CA THR A 49 -12.75 2.21 3.42
C THR A 49 -12.25 3.42 4.20
N SER A 50 -10.98 3.43 4.56
CA SER A 50 -10.31 4.50 5.29
C SER A 50 -9.19 5.08 4.43
N VAL A 51 -9.39 6.31 3.93
CA VAL A 51 -8.41 6.95 3.03
C VAL A 51 -7.87 8.21 3.68
N LEU A 52 -6.54 8.35 3.69
CA LEU A 52 -5.85 9.53 4.20
C LEU A 52 -5.18 10.29 3.06
N PHE A 53 -5.64 11.50 2.78
CA PHE A 53 -4.93 12.46 1.95
C PHE A 53 -3.89 13.17 2.82
N SER A 54 -2.62 12.89 2.57
CA SER A 54 -1.54 13.51 3.32
C SER A 54 -1.32 14.94 2.84
N ARG A 55 -1.42 15.84 3.82
CA ARG A 55 -1.28 17.30 3.70
C ARG A 55 -2.37 17.87 2.80
N ASN A 56 -3.29 18.65 3.36
CA ASN A 56 -3.43 20.05 2.96
C ASN A 56 -3.75 20.41 1.50
N GLU A 57 -4.27 19.53 0.64
CA GLU A 57 -4.17 19.77 -0.81
C GLU A 57 -5.52 19.80 -1.55
N GLU A 58 -5.99 21.03 -1.80
CA GLU A 58 -7.24 21.33 -2.51
C GLU A 58 -7.26 20.79 -3.96
N GLN A 59 -6.08 20.64 -4.59
CA GLN A 59 -5.98 20.15 -5.97
C GLN A 59 -6.57 18.75 -6.15
N GLN A 60 -6.59 17.92 -5.10
CA GLN A 60 -7.18 16.57 -5.14
C GLN A 60 -8.56 16.50 -4.47
N SER A 61 -9.23 17.65 -4.29
CA SER A 61 -10.55 17.73 -3.66
C SER A 61 -11.62 16.93 -4.41
N ASP A 62 -11.58 16.90 -5.74
CA ASP A 62 -12.51 16.11 -6.56
C ASP A 62 -12.26 14.60 -6.41
N THR A 63 -11.01 14.15 -6.37
CA THR A 63 -10.65 12.74 -6.10
C THR A 63 -11.13 12.31 -4.71
N ARG A 64 -10.92 13.17 -3.71
CA ARG A 64 -11.44 12.93 -2.35
C ARG A 64 -12.98 12.91 -2.31
N ALA A 65 -13.64 13.76 -3.09
CA ALA A 65 -15.10 13.76 -3.21
C ALA A 65 -15.62 12.50 -3.89
N LEU A 66 -14.95 12.02 -4.94
CA LEU A 66 -15.24 10.75 -5.62
C LEU A 66 -15.16 9.56 -4.64
N PHE A 67 -14.12 9.51 -3.81
CA PHE A 67 -13.96 8.46 -2.80
C PHE A 67 -15.06 8.53 -1.73
N ASN A 68 -15.33 9.70 -1.17
CA ASN A 68 -16.41 9.86 -0.18
C ASN A 68 -17.82 9.60 -0.74
N ALA A 69 -18.00 9.61 -2.07
CA ALA A 69 -19.25 9.23 -2.70
C ALA A 69 -19.48 7.71 -2.68
N GLN A 70 -18.44 6.91 -2.45
CA GLN A 70 -18.55 5.45 -2.33
C GLN A 70 -19.11 5.04 -0.97
N ALA A 71 -20.00 4.07 -0.98
CA ALA A 71 -20.70 3.65 0.24
C ALA A 71 -19.72 3.03 1.25
N GLY A 72 -19.65 3.60 2.45
CA GLY A 72 -18.80 3.10 3.53
C GLY A 72 -17.36 3.62 3.50
N VAL A 73 -17.00 4.49 2.54
CA VAL A 73 -15.68 5.09 2.44
C VAL A 73 -15.63 6.42 3.19
N SER A 74 -14.55 6.62 3.95
CA SER A 74 -14.21 7.86 4.65
C SER A 74 -12.84 8.33 4.17
N ALA A 75 -12.83 9.28 3.24
CA ALA A 75 -11.62 9.91 2.77
C ALA A 75 -11.43 11.28 3.44
N VAL A 76 -10.43 11.34 4.33
CA VAL A 76 -10.09 12.53 5.11
C VAL A 76 -8.76 13.08 4.68
N GLU A 77 -8.47 14.30 5.10
CA GLU A 77 -7.21 14.95 4.82
C GLU A 77 -6.60 15.43 6.14
N ASP A 78 -5.30 15.21 6.30
CA ASP A 78 -4.58 15.56 7.53
C ASP A 78 -3.22 16.17 7.18
N ALA A 79 -2.94 17.35 7.72
CA ALA A 79 -1.69 18.06 7.51
C ALA A 79 -0.62 17.79 8.56
N SER A 80 -0.91 16.95 9.56
CA SER A 80 0.04 16.55 10.59
C SER A 80 1.13 15.62 10.03
N THR A 81 2.22 15.53 10.78
CA THR A 81 3.33 14.62 10.47
C THR A 81 2.84 13.18 10.32
N LEU A 82 3.25 12.50 9.26
CA LEU A 82 2.91 11.08 9.08
C LEU A 82 3.64 10.26 10.14
N THR A 83 2.88 9.50 10.92
CA THR A 83 3.39 8.61 11.96
C THR A 83 2.65 7.29 11.89
N ASP A 84 3.26 6.21 12.38
CA ASP A 84 2.60 4.90 12.46
C ASP A 84 1.22 4.99 13.15
N ALA A 85 1.09 5.84 14.17
CA ALA A 85 -0.17 6.04 14.90
C ALA A 85 -1.24 6.76 14.07
N LEU A 86 -0.85 7.65 13.15
CA LEU A 86 -1.77 8.32 12.24
C LEU A 86 -2.22 7.39 11.10
N LEU A 87 -1.30 6.56 10.62
CA LEU A 87 -1.55 5.59 9.55
C LEU A 87 -2.26 4.32 10.04
N ALA A 88 -2.36 4.12 11.36
CA ALA A 88 -3.06 2.99 11.94
C ALA A 88 -4.55 2.95 11.54
N GLY A 89 -4.95 1.92 10.80
CA GLY A 89 -6.32 1.75 10.32
C GLY A 89 -6.66 2.65 9.11
N VAL A 90 -5.66 3.24 8.47
CA VAL A 90 -5.77 3.72 7.09
C VAL A 90 -5.65 2.49 6.18
N ASP A 91 -6.43 2.44 5.12
CA ASP A 91 -6.34 1.41 4.08
C ASP A 91 -5.54 1.95 2.88
N LEU A 92 -5.80 3.21 2.48
CA LEU A 92 -5.13 3.89 1.37
C LEU A 92 -4.56 5.24 1.82
N LEU A 93 -3.26 5.44 1.60
CA LEU A 93 -2.59 6.73 1.76
C LEU A 93 -2.45 7.43 0.40
N VAL A 94 -3.02 8.61 0.26
CA VAL A 94 -2.84 9.48 -0.91
C VAL A 94 -1.77 10.53 -0.61
N ILE A 95 -0.67 10.47 -1.34
CA ILE A 95 0.43 11.45 -1.27
C ILE A 95 0.34 12.39 -2.47
N THR A 96 0.05 13.65 -2.21
CA THR A 96 -0.10 14.67 -3.25
C THR A 96 0.51 16.02 -2.83
N ARG A 97 0.81 16.85 -3.83
CA ARG A 97 1.24 18.26 -3.69
C ARG A 97 0.76 19.06 -4.89
N PHE A 98 0.61 20.38 -4.70
CA PHE A 98 0.45 21.29 -5.85
C PHE A 98 1.60 21.13 -6.86
N TYR A 99 1.28 21.32 -8.14
CA TYR A 99 2.25 21.33 -9.23
C TYR A 99 3.56 22.03 -8.85
N ASN A 100 4.68 21.36 -9.10
CA ASN A 100 6.02 21.89 -8.91
C ASN A 100 6.33 22.31 -7.45
N ASN A 101 5.79 21.56 -6.47
CA ASN A 101 6.15 21.69 -5.06
C ASN A 101 6.86 20.46 -4.50
N ALA A 102 7.72 20.70 -3.52
CA ALA A 102 8.43 19.62 -2.83
C ALA A 102 7.49 18.86 -1.88
N ILE A 103 7.74 17.56 -1.75
CA ILE A 103 7.35 16.82 -0.57
C ILE A 103 8.41 17.08 0.50
N ASP A 104 7.98 17.54 1.66
CA ASP A 104 8.83 17.93 2.78
C ASP A 104 8.87 16.88 3.90
N TYR A 105 8.65 15.60 3.55
CA TYR A 105 8.68 14.52 4.52
C TYR A 105 10.08 14.32 5.10
N THR A 106 10.13 14.21 6.42
CA THR A 106 11.35 13.80 7.10
C THR A 106 11.62 12.31 6.86
N ALA A 107 12.86 11.87 7.12
CA ALA A 107 13.20 10.45 7.06
C ALA A 107 12.33 9.57 7.99
N ALA A 108 11.87 10.12 9.12
CA ALA A 108 10.97 9.42 10.04
C ALA A 108 9.55 9.24 9.46
N GLU A 109 9.06 10.23 8.70
CA GLU A 109 7.78 10.12 8.00
C GLU A 109 7.86 9.11 6.86
N ILE A 110 8.94 9.15 6.08
CA ILE A 110 9.17 8.14 5.02
C ILE A 110 9.24 6.74 5.63
N ALA A 111 9.92 6.58 6.77
CA ALA A 111 9.95 5.30 7.48
C ALA A 111 8.57 4.86 7.98
N SER A 112 7.71 5.78 8.43
CA SER A 112 6.34 5.46 8.84
C SER A 112 5.48 5.02 7.65
N VAL A 113 5.66 5.66 6.47
CA VAL A 113 4.98 5.21 5.24
C VAL A 113 5.51 3.87 4.77
N ALA A 114 6.82 3.63 4.88
CA ALA A 114 7.41 2.33 4.55
C ALA A 114 6.87 1.21 5.46
N ASN A 115 6.70 1.47 6.76
CA ASN A 115 6.06 0.54 7.68
C ASN A 115 4.61 0.26 7.28
N PHE A 116 3.86 1.32 6.94
CA PHE A 116 2.47 1.20 6.47
C PHE A 116 2.36 0.33 5.22
N VAL A 117 3.26 0.50 4.23
CA VAL A 117 3.36 -0.37 3.06
C VAL A 117 3.71 -1.80 3.46
N SER A 118 4.70 -2.02 4.33
CA SER A 118 5.04 -3.38 4.78
C SER A 118 3.95 -4.06 5.61
N ASP A 119 3.02 -3.30 6.18
CA ASP A 119 1.86 -3.83 6.89
C ASP A 119 0.66 -4.10 5.93
N GLY A 120 0.84 -3.90 4.62
CA GLY A 120 -0.16 -4.16 3.58
C GLY A 120 -1.01 -2.95 3.19
N GLY A 121 -0.59 -1.73 3.55
CA GLY A 121 -1.30 -0.49 3.21
C GLY A 121 -0.96 0.05 1.82
N ASP A 122 -1.99 0.46 1.07
CA ASP A 122 -1.84 0.93 -0.31
C ASP A 122 -1.44 2.41 -0.38
N VAL A 123 -0.64 2.78 -1.37
CA VAL A 123 -0.19 4.16 -1.60
C VAL A 123 -0.51 4.64 -3.00
N LEU A 124 -1.26 5.73 -3.09
CA LEU A 124 -1.47 6.49 -4.32
C LEU A 124 -0.63 7.77 -4.28
N VAL A 125 0.32 7.91 -5.19
CA VAL A 125 1.17 9.09 -5.35
C VAL A 125 0.70 9.90 -6.55
N ILE A 126 0.31 11.15 -6.34
CA ILE A 126 -0.10 12.08 -7.40
C ILE A 126 0.80 13.31 -7.32
N LEU A 127 1.85 13.35 -8.14
CA LEU A 127 2.83 14.44 -8.12
C LEU A 127 3.31 14.75 -9.52
N GLU A 128 3.64 16.03 -9.72
CA GLU A 128 4.16 16.54 -10.98
C GLU A 128 5.09 17.72 -10.71
N ALA A 129 6.15 17.85 -11.51
CA ALA A 129 7.02 19.02 -11.52
C ALA A 129 7.42 19.39 -12.96
N THR A 130 8.17 20.48 -13.13
CA THR A 130 8.76 20.83 -14.43
C THR A 130 9.82 19.82 -14.87
N ALA A 131 10.03 19.71 -16.18
CA ALA A 131 11.12 18.88 -16.74
C ALA A 131 12.49 19.26 -16.14
N GLY A 132 13.28 18.24 -15.76
CA GLY A 132 14.60 18.44 -15.15
C GLY A 132 14.58 19.08 -13.76
N SER A 133 13.42 19.14 -13.10
CA SER A 133 13.31 19.68 -11.74
C SER A 133 14.11 18.85 -10.74
N SER A 134 14.75 19.52 -9.78
CA SER A 134 15.38 18.86 -8.63
C SER A 134 14.35 18.19 -7.70
N LEU A 135 13.06 18.50 -7.87
CA LEU A 135 11.97 17.87 -7.11
C LEU A 135 11.84 16.37 -7.39
N TYR A 136 12.14 15.92 -8.62
CA TYR A 136 12.12 14.49 -8.93
C TYR A 136 13.08 13.68 -8.07
N SER A 137 14.23 14.26 -7.67
CA SER A 137 15.11 13.61 -6.70
C SER A 137 14.43 13.36 -5.34
N ALA A 138 13.59 14.30 -4.89
CA ALA A 138 12.84 14.16 -3.64
C ALA A 138 11.70 13.15 -3.79
N TYR A 139 10.95 13.18 -4.90
CA TYR A 139 9.88 12.21 -5.18
C TYR A 139 10.44 10.79 -5.28
N ASN A 140 11.56 10.62 -5.99
CA ASN A 140 12.28 9.36 -6.11
C ASN A 140 12.86 8.88 -4.79
N SER A 141 13.31 9.79 -3.93
CA SER A 141 13.76 9.44 -2.56
C SER A 141 12.60 8.93 -1.69
N LEU A 142 11.40 9.51 -1.84
CA LEU A 142 10.20 8.98 -1.20
C LEU A 142 9.87 7.58 -1.73
N LEU A 143 9.71 7.41 -3.06
CA LEU A 143 9.35 6.13 -3.68
C LEU A 143 10.35 5.02 -3.30
N THR A 144 11.63 5.28 -3.46
CA THR A 144 12.69 4.35 -3.04
C THR A 144 12.63 4.08 -1.54
N GLY A 145 12.34 5.11 -0.73
CA GLY A 145 12.25 5.00 0.72
C GLY A 145 11.10 4.13 1.22
N ILE A 146 10.02 4.02 0.44
CA ILE A 146 8.87 3.15 0.72
C ILE A 146 8.96 1.78 0.02
N GLY A 147 10.08 1.51 -0.67
CA GLY A 147 10.34 0.23 -1.34
C GLY A 147 9.87 0.15 -2.80
N SER A 148 9.33 1.23 -3.35
CA SER A 148 8.85 1.31 -4.74
C SER A 148 10.01 1.34 -5.74
N ALA A 149 9.90 0.57 -6.82
CA ALA A 149 10.81 0.61 -7.97
C ALA A 149 10.39 1.66 -9.01
N ILE A 150 9.18 2.22 -8.91
CA ILE A 150 8.73 3.33 -9.75
C ILE A 150 9.58 4.57 -9.48
N GLN A 151 9.94 5.29 -10.55
CA GLN A 151 10.77 6.49 -10.50
C GLN A 151 10.28 7.52 -11.52
N TYR A 152 10.27 8.79 -11.11
CA TYR A 152 10.21 9.92 -12.03
C TYR A 152 11.53 10.02 -12.81
N THR A 153 11.41 10.12 -14.13
CA THR A 153 12.53 10.42 -15.02
C THR A 153 12.67 11.93 -15.21
N THR A 154 13.64 12.38 -16.00
CA THR A 154 13.82 13.81 -16.30
C THR A 154 12.86 14.34 -17.38
N GLY A 155 12.14 13.43 -18.06
CA GLY A 155 11.21 13.75 -19.14
C GLY A 155 9.88 14.31 -18.65
N ARG A 156 9.24 15.12 -19.49
CA ARG A 156 7.88 15.64 -19.30
C ARG A 156 7.24 15.93 -20.65
N THR A 157 5.98 15.55 -20.82
CA THR A 157 5.15 16.00 -21.93
C THR A 157 4.30 17.18 -21.49
N VAL A 158 4.25 18.24 -22.31
CA VAL A 158 3.61 19.53 -21.98
C VAL A 158 2.36 19.78 -22.82
N MET A 159 1.62 18.71 -23.12
CA MET A 159 0.38 18.75 -23.90
C MET A 159 -0.57 17.65 -23.41
N PRO A 160 -1.89 17.90 -23.47
CA PRO A 160 -2.88 16.94 -23.01
C PRO A 160 -2.83 15.68 -23.85
N PHE A 161 -3.07 14.55 -23.18
CA PHE A 161 -3.14 13.24 -23.81
C PHE A 161 -4.28 12.44 -23.16
N THR A 162 -4.87 11.53 -23.92
CA THR A 162 -5.81 10.55 -23.38
C THR A 162 -5.39 9.20 -23.92
N ASP A 163 -4.91 8.35 -23.02
CA ASP A 163 -4.73 6.95 -23.33
C ASP A 163 -6.10 6.30 -23.32
N ALA A 164 -6.53 5.80 -24.48
CA ALA A 164 -7.85 5.20 -24.67
C ALA A 164 -7.81 3.66 -24.59
N SER A 165 -6.64 3.08 -24.30
CA SER A 165 -6.40 1.65 -24.24
C SER A 165 -5.31 1.40 -23.21
N LEU A 166 -5.67 1.52 -21.93
CA LEU A 166 -4.75 1.25 -20.83
C LEU A 166 -4.15 -0.15 -20.95
N GLU A 167 -3.04 -0.39 -20.26
CA GLU A 167 -2.52 -1.74 -20.12
C GLU A 167 -3.38 -2.53 -19.10
N ASP A 168 -3.50 -3.85 -19.29
CA ASP A 168 -4.17 -4.72 -18.32
C ASP A 168 -3.29 -4.87 -17.08
N THR A 169 -3.75 -4.38 -15.93
CA THR A 169 -3.08 -4.47 -14.61
C THR A 169 -4.12 -4.78 -13.52
N ASP A 170 -3.69 -4.90 -12.26
CA ASP A 170 -4.63 -5.09 -11.15
C ASP A 170 -5.51 -3.85 -10.88
N ILE A 171 -5.08 -2.66 -11.33
CA ILE A 171 -5.83 -1.41 -11.19
C ILE A 171 -6.47 -0.91 -12.49
N SER A 172 -6.28 -1.60 -13.61
CA SER A 172 -6.82 -1.19 -14.91
C SER A 172 -7.16 -2.38 -15.80
N ASP A 173 -8.23 -2.24 -16.56
CA ASP A 173 -8.45 -3.08 -17.74
C ASP A 173 -8.23 -2.26 -19.03
N SER A 174 -7.86 -2.93 -20.10
CA SER A 174 -7.50 -2.33 -21.38
C SER A 174 -8.64 -1.68 -22.14
N SER A 175 -9.87 -1.79 -21.66
CA SER A 175 -11.02 -1.04 -22.20
C SER A 175 -11.21 0.32 -21.53
N MET A 176 -10.50 0.59 -20.43
CA MET A 176 -10.52 1.87 -19.73
C MET A 176 -9.77 2.95 -20.51
N SER A 177 -9.94 4.20 -20.09
CA SER A 177 -9.20 5.34 -20.61
C SER A 177 -8.74 6.24 -19.48
N PHE A 178 -7.65 6.96 -19.69
CA PHE A 178 -7.11 7.92 -18.73
C PHE A 178 -6.58 9.17 -19.42
N ALA A 179 -7.01 10.34 -18.94
CA ALA A 179 -6.68 11.64 -19.50
C ALA A 179 -5.77 12.44 -18.56
N VAL A 180 -4.73 13.02 -19.15
CA VAL A 180 -3.73 13.89 -18.52
C VAL A 180 -3.63 15.20 -19.30
N ASP A 181 -3.18 16.27 -18.63
CA ASP A 181 -2.94 17.58 -19.24
C ASP A 181 -1.45 17.78 -19.53
N ALA A 182 -0.62 17.75 -18.52
CA ALA A 182 0.83 17.71 -18.70
C ALA A 182 1.37 16.77 -17.64
N TYR A 183 2.36 15.97 -18.02
CA TYR A 183 2.72 14.82 -17.20
C TYR A 183 4.22 14.57 -17.24
N ALA A 184 4.75 14.23 -16.07
CA ALA A 184 6.10 13.70 -15.96
C ALA A 184 6.15 12.27 -16.51
N HIS A 185 7.34 11.84 -16.89
CA HIS A 185 7.55 10.47 -17.40
C HIS A 185 8.03 9.58 -16.26
N LEU A 186 7.45 8.39 -16.16
CA LEU A 186 7.78 7.36 -15.16
C LEU A 186 8.62 6.24 -15.78
N SER A 187 9.28 5.49 -14.90
CA SER A 187 9.98 4.24 -15.21
C SER A 187 9.91 3.30 -14.01
N GLY A 188 10.03 1.99 -14.21
CA GLY A 188 9.80 1.00 -13.15
C GLY A 188 8.31 0.73 -12.93
N GLY A 189 8.00 -0.32 -12.16
CA GLY A 189 6.66 -0.89 -12.05
C GLY A 189 6.12 -1.42 -13.39
N ASP A 190 4.85 -1.80 -13.37
CA ASP A 190 4.04 -2.07 -14.54
C ASP A 190 3.44 -0.75 -15.06
N ALA A 191 3.55 -0.54 -16.36
CA ALA A 191 2.92 0.62 -16.99
C ALA A 191 1.41 0.41 -17.04
N VAL A 192 0.65 1.40 -16.61
CA VAL A 192 -0.82 1.40 -16.63
C VAL A 192 -1.34 2.26 -17.76
N ALA A 193 -0.74 3.45 -17.93
CA ALA A 193 -1.09 4.39 -18.99
C ALA A 193 0.18 5.00 -19.60
N MET A 194 0.23 5.04 -20.93
CA MET A 194 1.37 5.56 -21.68
C MET A 194 0.91 6.33 -22.92
N ASP A 195 1.76 7.24 -23.40
CA ASP A 195 1.47 7.97 -24.63
C ASP A 195 1.94 7.24 -25.90
N ASP A 196 1.56 7.78 -27.07
CA ASP A 196 1.94 7.22 -28.38
C ASP A 196 3.47 7.15 -28.61
N THR A 197 4.27 7.82 -27.77
CA THR A 197 5.74 7.77 -27.82
C THR A 197 6.32 6.69 -26.89
N GLY A 198 5.47 6.02 -26.11
CA GLY A 198 5.84 5.05 -25.09
C GLY A 198 6.22 5.67 -23.75
N ALA A 199 5.94 6.95 -23.52
CA ALA A 199 6.22 7.58 -22.23
C ALA A 199 5.11 7.24 -21.23
N VAL A 200 5.48 6.58 -20.14
CA VAL A 200 4.58 6.16 -19.07
C VAL A 200 4.24 7.34 -18.16
N PHE A 201 2.97 7.51 -17.82
CA PHE A 201 2.51 8.56 -16.90
C PHE A 201 1.56 8.07 -15.81
N VAL A 202 1.14 6.81 -15.87
CA VAL A 202 0.65 6.06 -14.71
C VAL A 202 1.41 4.75 -14.63
N ALA A 203 1.94 4.44 -13.45
CA ALA A 203 2.59 3.16 -13.16
C ALA A 203 2.05 2.56 -11.87
N TYR A 204 2.07 1.23 -11.80
CA TYR A 204 1.57 0.42 -10.69
C TYR A 204 2.62 -0.63 -10.31
N GLU A 205 2.72 -0.99 -9.04
CA GLU A 205 3.41 -2.21 -8.63
C GLU A 205 2.87 -2.74 -7.31
N ASP A 206 2.92 -4.04 -7.15
CA ASP A 206 2.77 -4.70 -5.86
C ASP A 206 4.12 -4.77 -5.14
N ILE A 207 4.12 -4.36 -3.87
CA ILE A 207 5.21 -4.57 -2.94
C ILE A 207 4.91 -5.86 -2.19
N GLU A 208 5.37 -6.98 -2.76
CA GLU A 208 5.27 -8.27 -2.09
C GLU A 208 6.04 -8.25 -0.76
N ASP A 209 5.35 -8.70 0.29
CA ASP A 209 5.98 -8.99 1.56
C ASP A 209 7.03 -10.10 1.39
N GLY A 210 8.21 -9.89 1.99
CA GLY A 210 9.19 -10.95 2.16
C GLY A 210 8.56 -12.21 2.78
N PRO A 211 9.15 -13.40 2.58
CA PRO A 211 8.51 -14.67 2.88
C PRO A 211 7.95 -14.70 4.32
N VAL A 212 6.66 -15.06 4.45
CA VAL A 212 5.93 -15.25 5.71
C VAL A 212 6.83 -15.94 6.74
N VAL A 213 7.28 -15.20 7.75
CA VAL A 213 8.12 -15.76 8.81
C VAL A 213 7.22 -16.62 9.71
N PRO A 214 7.41 -17.95 9.77
CA PRO A 214 6.67 -18.77 10.72
C PRO A 214 7.07 -18.30 12.12
N LEU A 215 6.07 -17.99 12.97
CA LEU A 215 6.29 -17.77 14.41
C LEU A 215 7.23 -18.87 14.94
N PRO A 216 8.30 -18.52 15.71
CA PRO A 216 9.17 -19.53 16.27
C PRO A 216 8.30 -20.49 17.10
N GLY A 217 8.26 -21.75 16.68
CA GLY A 217 7.49 -22.78 17.33
C GLY A 217 7.77 -22.73 18.83
N ALA A 218 6.70 -22.61 19.63
CA ALA A 218 6.77 -22.46 21.08
C ALA A 218 7.86 -23.37 21.65
N LEU A 219 8.89 -22.76 22.24
CA LEU A 219 10.01 -23.43 22.88
C LEU A 219 9.51 -24.55 23.82
N PRO A 220 9.84 -25.84 23.59
CA PRO A 220 9.64 -26.85 24.61
C PRO A 220 10.80 -26.76 25.60
N LEU A 221 10.83 -25.70 26.41
CA LEU A 221 11.60 -25.71 27.65
C LEU A 221 10.66 -26.17 28.76
N MET A 222 11.09 -27.21 29.50
CA MET A 222 10.45 -27.87 30.65
C MET A 222 9.69 -29.18 30.35
N ALA A 223 10.38 -30.20 29.83
CA ALA A 223 10.01 -31.60 30.11
C ALA A 223 11.23 -32.55 30.26
N ALA A 224 12.43 -32.01 30.44
CA ALA A 224 13.59 -32.77 30.92
C ALA A 224 13.69 -32.61 32.44
N GLY A 225 12.78 -33.24 33.18
CA GLY A 225 12.73 -33.08 34.64
C GLY A 225 11.77 -34.02 35.35
N GLY A 226 12.22 -35.26 35.58
CA GLY A 226 11.81 -36.06 36.73
C GLY A 226 10.52 -36.89 36.61
N LEU A 227 10.67 -38.20 36.42
CA LEU A 227 10.46 -39.22 37.47
C LEU A 227 10.35 -40.62 36.83
N ALA A 228 11.38 -41.43 37.06
CA ALA A 228 11.32 -42.87 36.90
C ALA A 228 10.57 -43.49 38.09
N LEU A 229 9.60 -44.37 37.85
CA LEU A 229 9.13 -45.43 38.75
C LEU A 229 8.52 -46.55 37.85
N VAL A 230 9.25 -47.62 37.56
CA VAL A 230 9.25 -48.92 38.27
C VAL A 230 7.84 -49.52 38.43
N GLY A 231 7.58 -50.68 37.79
CA GLY A 231 6.36 -51.45 38.04
C GLY A 231 6.26 -52.77 37.25
N LEU A 232 6.73 -53.86 37.88
CA LEU A 232 6.77 -55.25 37.43
C LEU A 232 5.50 -55.78 36.73
N LYS A 233 5.67 -56.45 35.59
CA LYS A 233 4.67 -57.35 34.99
C LYS A 233 4.71 -58.71 35.71
N ARG A 234 3.77 -58.93 36.65
CA ARG A 234 3.62 -60.19 37.39
C ARG A 234 2.77 -61.18 36.58
N ARG A 235 3.36 -62.32 36.20
CA ARG A 235 2.65 -63.52 35.71
C ARG A 235 1.73 -64.08 36.82
N ARG A 236 0.47 -64.41 36.50
CA ARG A 236 -0.23 -65.55 37.11
C ARG A 236 -1.41 -66.06 36.28
N THR A 237 -1.30 -67.32 35.90
CA THR A 237 -2.33 -68.29 35.49
C THR A 237 -3.40 -68.52 36.56
N LYS A 238 -4.68 -68.63 36.14
CA LYS A 238 -5.60 -69.77 36.34
C LYS A 238 -7.06 -69.39 36.03
N ARG A 239 -7.67 -70.05 35.04
CA ARG A 239 -8.63 -71.14 35.24
C ARG A 239 -8.66 -72.00 34.00
#